data_AF-A0A958LKA4-F1
#
_entry.id   AF-A0A958LKA4-F1
#
_cell.length_a   1.000
_cell.length_b   1.000
_cell.length_c   1.000
_cell.angle_alpha   90.00
_cell.angle_beta   90.00
_cell.angle_gamma   90.00
#
_symmetry.space_group_name_H-M   'P 1'
#
loop_
_entity.id
_entity.type
_entity.pdbx_description
1 polymer ?
#
loop_
_entity_poly.entity_id
_entity_poly.type
_entity_poly.pdbx_seq_one_letter_code
_entity_poly.pdbx_strand_id
1 'polypeptide(L)'
;PKSLLRHPKVISRMEEIENGAFHEVLEDTQFTPLHDVEKVILCSGKLFYDLDKFREAHPQKAKRINIVRVEQLYPFPKTQLTPFLNGFPNLKRIIWAQEEPKNMGAWLTFGPRLRELLLDLGLKRLEIEYVGRSERASPATGSPKAHLIEQNEILESCFD
;
A
#
# COMPACT_ATOMS: atom_id res chain seq x y z
N PRO A 1 -13.66 -7.46 7.23
CA PRO A 1 -13.69 -5.98 7.20
C PRO A 1 -14.81 -5.43 8.09
N LYS A 2 -14.68 -4.21 8.65
CA LYS A 2 -15.73 -3.53 9.45
C LYS A 2 -16.26 -2.28 8.73
N SER A 3 -15.42 -1.25 8.58
CA SER A 3 -15.80 0.02 7.93
C SER A 3 -16.13 -0.15 6.44
N LEU A 4 -15.44 -1.06 5.76
CA LEU A 4 -15.60 -1.25 4.32
C LEU A 4 -16.98 -1.79 3.90
N LEU A 5 -17.76 -2.38 4.82
CA LEU A 5 -19.08 -2.97 4.51
C LEU A 5 -20.09 -1.95 3.96
N ARG A 6 -19.89 -0.66 4.22
CA ARG A 6 -20.78 0.43 3.77
C ARG A 6 -20.02 1.54 3.05
N HIS A 7 -18.77 1.30 2.67
CA HIS A 7 -17.95 2.33 2.05
C HIS A 7 -18.34 2.49 0.57
N PRO A 8 -18.62 3.72 0.08
CA PRO A 8 -19.20 3.92 -1.25
C PRO A 8 -18.26 3.50 -2.40
N LYS A 9 -16.95 3.48 -2.16
CA LYS A 9 -15.94 2.99 -3.13
C LYS A 9 -15.62 1.49 -3.01
N VAL A 10 -16.22 0.78 -2.04
CA VAL A 10 -16.05 -0.68 -1.88
C VAL A 10 -17.27 -1.36 -2.50
N ILE A 11 -17.33 -1.29 -3.82
CA ILE A 11 -18.38 -1.91 -4.62
C ILE A 11 -17.73 -2.72 -5.73
N SER A 12 -18.35 -3.83 -6.10
CA SER A 12 -17.95 -4.63 -7.26
C SER A 12 -19.12 -4.73 -8.21
N ARG A 13 -18.84 -4.63 -9.50
CA ARG A 13 -19.82 -4.87 -10.56
C ARG A 13 -20.04 -6.38 -10.72
N MET A 14 -21.19 -6.76 -11.28
CA MET A 14 -21.50 -8.17 -11.48
C MET A 14 -20.49 -8.84 -12.41
N GLU A 15 -20.03 -8.13 -13.43
CA GLU A 15 -19.07 -8.64 -14.41
C GLU A 15 -17.71 -8.98 -13.78
N GLU A 16 -17.31 -8.28 -12.72
CA GLU A 16 -16.08 -8.55 -11.96
C GLU A 16 -16.19 -9.86 -11.16
N ILE A 17 -17.41 -10.28 -10.82
CA ILE A 17 -17.68 -11.56 -10.14
C ILE A 17 -17.84 -12.68 -11.16
N GLU A 18 -18.54 -12.44 -12.26
CA GLU A 18 -18.82 -13.45 -13.29
C GLU A 18 -17.57 -13.84 -14.08
N ASN A 19 -16.76 -12.85 -14.46
CA ASN A 19 -15.62 -13.04 -15.38
C ASN A 19 -14.27 -12.70 -14.73
N GLY A 20 -14.27 -12.21 -13.49
CA GLY A 20 -13.05 -11.90 -12.77
C GLY A 20 -12.42 -13.10 -12.09
N ALA A 21 -11.32 -12.84 -11.40
CA ALA A 21 -10.63 -13.80 -10.56
C ALA A 21 -10.15 -13.11 -9.30
N PHE A 22 -9.65 -13.89 -8.35
CA PHE A 22 -8.88 -13.31 -7.27
C PHE A 22 -7.58 -12.71 -7.85
N HIS A 23 -7.30 -11.47 -7.47
CA HIS A 23 -6.08 -10.76 -7.85
C HIS A 23 -5.22 -10.57 -6.61
N GLU A 24 -4.06 -11.21 -6.57
CA GLU A 24 -3.15 -11.16 -5.41
C GLU A 24 -2.58 -9.75 -5.19
N VAL A 25 -2.43 -9.00 -6.28
CA VAL A 25 -1.93 -7.63 -6.30
C VAL A 25 -2.81 -6.83 -7.26
N LEU A 26 -3.28 -5.67 -6.80
CA LEU A 26 -4.11 -4.76 -7.57
C LEU A 26 -3.43 -3.39 -7.66
N GLU A 27 -3.07 -2.99 -8.87
CA GLU A 27 -2.55 -1.65 -9.16
C GLU A 27 -3.70 -0.67 -9.45
N ASP A 28 -3.54 0.56 -8.98
CA ASP A 28 -4.43 1.66 -9.33
C ASP A 28 -3.85 2.52 -10.47
N THR A 29 -4.13 2.11 -11.71
CA THR A 29 -3.55 2.71 -12.92
C THR A 29 -4.14 4.07 -13.32
N GLN A 30 -5.05 4.64 -12.53
CA GLN A 30 -5.88 5.75 -12.99
C GLN A 30 -5.25 7.15 -12.83
N PHE A 31 -4.13 7.29 -12.13
CA PHE A 31 -3.71 8.60 -11.62
C PHE A 31 -2.38 9.13 -12.16
N THR A 32 -1.34 8.29 -12.23
CA THR A 32 -0.01 8.73 -12.65
C THR A 32 0.49 7.82 -13.77
N PRO A 33 0.86 8.37 -14.94
CA PRO A 33 1.49 7.58 -15.99
C PRO A 33 2.70 6.82 -15.45
N LEU A 34 2.88 5.55 -15.82
CA LEU A 34 3.93 4.68 -15.26
C LEU A 34 5.34 5.30 -15.31
N HIS A 35 5.62 6.10 -16.34
CA HIS A 35 6.90 6.79 -16.51
C HIS A 35 7.11 7.95 -15.52
N ASP A 36 6.06 8.53 -14.96
CA ASP A 36 6.16 9.65 -14.00
C ASP A 36 6.22 9.19 -12.55
N VAL A 37 6.00 7.89 -12.29
CA VAL A 37 6.00 7.32 -10.94
C VAL A 37 7.43 7.25 -10.39
N GLU A 38 7.67 7.96 -9.29
CA GLU A 38 8.94 7.93 -8.54
C GLU A 38 8.83 7.20 -7.20
N LYS A 39 7.61 7.05 -6.68
CA LYS A 39 7.32 6.38 -5.41
C LYS A 39 6.11 5.46 -5.55
N VAL A 40 6.20 4.26 -5.00
CA VAL A 40 5.07 3.32 -4.91
C VAL A 40 4.73 3.07 -3.45
N ILE A 41 3.45 3.23 -3.09
CA ILE A 41 2.92 2.84 -1.78
C ILE A 41 2.27 1.47 -1.92
N LEU A 42 2.88 0.45 -1.31
CA LEU A 42 2.28 -0.86 -1.11
C LEU A 42 1.47 -0.84 0.18
N CYS A 43 0.23 -1.31 0.13
CA CYS A 43 -0.63 -1.45 1.31
C CYS A 43 -1.53 -2.69 1.20
N SER A 44 -2.22 -3.05 2.28
CA SER A 44 -3.22 -4.12 2.27
C SER A 44 -4.48 -3.70 3.03
N GLY A 45 -5.63 -4.19 2.57
CA GLY A 45 -6.91 -3.97 3.24
C GLY A 45 -7.40 -2.51 3.19
N LYS A 46 -8.06 -2.07 4.27
CA LYS A 46 -8.84 -0.82 4.24
C LYS A 46 -8.01 0.45 4.12
N LEU A 47 -6.73 0.42 4.48
CA LEU A 47 -5.84 1.58 4.43
C LEU A 47 -5.76 2.18 3.02
N PHE A 48 -5.90 1.35 1.98
CA PHE A 48 -5.98 1.81 0.60
C PHE A 48 -7.00 2.95 0.41
N TYR A 49 -8.19 2.82 0.98
CA TYR A 49 -9.25 3.81 0.79
C TYR A 49 -8.97 5.12 1.53
N ASP A 50 -8.25 5.05 2.66
CA ASP A 50 -7.81 6.25 3.38
C ASP A 50 -6.68 6.96 2.59
N LEU A 51 -5.76 6.20 1.99
CA LEU A 51 -4.70 6.72 1.12
C LEU A 51 -5.27 7.33 -0.18
N ASP A 52 -6.22 6.66 -0.81
CA ASP A 52 -6.93 7.15 -2.00
C ASP A 52 -7.64 8.48 -1.71
N LYS A 53 -8.39 8.54 -0.61
CA LYS A 53 -9.03 9.77 -0.17
C LYS A 53 -8.01 10.89 0.11
N PHE A 54 -6.88 10.57 0.73
CA PHE A 54 -5.82 11.56 0.98
C PHE A 54 -5.21 12.08 -0.32
N ARG A 55 -4.94 11.19 -1.28
CA ARG A 55 -4.46 11.54 -2.63
C ARG A 55 -5.42 12.48 -3.35
N GLU A 56 -6.71 12.19 -3.33
CA GLU A 56 -7.74 13.04 -3.95
C GLU A 56 -7.80 14.44 -3.33
N ALA A 57 -7.65 14.53 -2.01
CA ALA A 57 -7.63 15.80 -1.29
C ALA A 57 -6.33 16.60 -1.51
N HIS A 58 -5.22 15.92 -1.83
CA HIS A 58 -3.88 16.52 -1.95
C HIS A 58 -3.19 16.14 -3.28
N PRO A 59 -3.78 16.48 -4.45
CA PRO A 59 -3.27 16.04 -5.75
C PRO A 59 -1.84 16.52 -6.03
N GLN A 60 -1.42 17.65 -5.44
CA GLN A 60 -0.07 18.17 -5.59
C GLN A 60 0.99 17.28 -4.92
N LYS A 61 0.67 16.64 -3.78
CA LYS A 61 1.56 15.70 -3.10
C LYS A 61 1.62 14.34 -3.80
N ALA A 62 0.57 13.98 -4.53
CA ALA A 62 0.42 12.64 -5.10
C ALA A 62 0.89 12.48 -6.56
N LYS A 63 1.33 13.54 -7.25
CA LYS A 63 1.60 13.53 -8.70
C LYS A 63 2.49 12.38 -9.20
N ARG A 64 3.48 11.98 -8.40
CA ARG A 64 4.51 10.98 -8.76
C ARG A 64 4.40 9.69 -7.93
N ILE A 65 3.23 9.47 -7.33
CA ILE A 65 3.00 8.41 -6.38
C ILE A 65 1.92 7.48 -6.94
N ASN A 66 2.24 6.20 -7.00
CA ASN A 66 1.24 5.17 -7.28
C ASN A 66 0.92 4.36 -6.02
N ILE A 67 -0.32 3.87 -5.89
CA ILE A 67 -0.76 3.05 -4.76
C ILE A 67 -1.10 1.65 -5.30
N VAL A 68 -0.49 0.64 -4.71
CA VAL A 68 -0.68 -0.77 -5.09
C VAL A 68 -1.16 -1.54 -3.88
N ARG A 69 -2.25 -2.29 -4.05
CA ARG A 69 -2.79 -3.16 -3.02
C ARG A 69 -2.20 -4.55 -3.14
N VAL A 70 -1.79 -5.09 -2.00
CA VAL A 70 -1.36 -6.48 -1.85
C VAL A 70 -2.48 -7.22 -1.11
N GLU A 71 -3.32 -7.90 -1.87
CA GLU A 71 -4.48 -8.63 -1.35
C GLU A 71 -4.06 -10.01 -0.80
N GLN A 72 -3.02 -10.62 -1.37
CA GLN A 72 -2.43 -11.85 -0.86
C GLN A 72 -1.08 -11.61 -0.21
N LEU A 73 -1.00 -11.74 1.11
CA LEU A 73 0.26 -11.63 1.85
C LEU A 73 1.04 -12.97 1.89
N TYR A 74 0.32 -14.09 1.87
CA TYR A 74 0.90 -15.42 1.87
C TYR A 74 0.05 -16.40 1.02
N PRO A 75 0.66 -17.22 0.14
CA PRO A 75 2.07 -17.19 -0.26
C PRO A 75 2.50 -15.84 -0.86
N PHE A 76 3.77 -15.48 -0.73
CA PHE A 76 4.27 -14.16 -1.16
C PHE A 76 4.11 -14.01 -2.69
N PRO A 77 3.41 -12.98 -3.18
CA PRO A 77 2.98 -12.88 -4.57
C PRO A 77 4.10 -12.33 -5.48
N LYS A 78 5.24 -13.03 -5.53
CA LYS A 78 6.43 -12.63 -6.29
C LYS A 78 6.11 -12.42 -7.77
N THR A 79 5.37 -13.36 -8.38
CA THR A 79 5.03 -13.32 -9.80
C THR A 79 4.21 -12.09 -10.16
N GLN A 80 3.26 -11.71 -9.30
CA GLN A 80 2.39 -10.57 -9.52
C GLN A 80 3.10 -9.25 -9.20
N LEU A 81 3.95 -9.18 -8.18
CA LEU A 81 4.71 -7.95 -7.85
C LEU A 81 5.78 -7.60 -8.90
N THR A 82 6.38 -8.60 -9.54
CA THR A 82 7.53 -8.40 -10.44
C THR A 82 7.23 -7.45 -11.62
N PRO A 83 6.13 -7.63 -12.39
CA PRO A 83 5.78 -6.70 -13.47
C PRO A 83 5.62 -5.26 -13.01
N PHE A 84 5.00 -5.02 -11.84
CA PHE A 84 4.82 -3.67 -11.32
C PHE A 84 6.18 -3.03 -10.99
N LEU A 85 7.03 -3.74 -10.25
CA LEU A 85 8.35 -3.23 -9.86
C LEU A 85 9.25 -2.93 -11.08
N ASN A 86 9.13 -3.70 -12.16
CA ASN A 86 9.85 -3.46 -13.42
C ASN A 86 9.16 -2.42 -14.32
N GLY A 87 7.86 -2.21 -14.16
CA GLY A 87 7.04 -1.33 -15.01
C GLY A 87 7.23 0.16 -14.74
N PHE A 88 7.85 0.53 -13.61
CA PHE A 88 8.11 1.92 -13.24
C PHE A 88 9.60 2.29 -13.49
N PRO A 89 9.95 2.87 -14.65
CA PRO A 89 11.35 3.13 -15.01
C PRO A 89 12.01 4.16 -14.08
N ASN A 90 11.24 5.12 -13.56
CA ASN A 90 11.73 6.21 -12.72
C ASN A 90 11.52 5.97 -11.21
N LEU A 91 11.16 4.74 -10.83
CA LEU A 91 10.95 4.38 -9.43
C LEU A 91 12.24 4.56 -8.62
N LYS A 92 12.10 5.22 -7.47
CA LYS A 92 13.18 5.50 -6.51
C LYS A 92 12.89 4.87 -5.14
N ARG A 93 11.63 4.93 -4.70
CA ARG A 93 11.23 4.51 -3.36
C ARG A 93 9.99 3.63 -3.36
N ILE A 94 9.98 2.65 -2.47
CA ILE A 94 8.84 1.79 -2.18
C ILE A 94 8.49 1.95 -0.70
N ILE A 95 7.25 2.32 -0.41
CA ILE A 95 6.72 2.39 0.94
C ILE A 95 5.87 1.15 1.19
N TRP A 96 6.08 0.45 2.30
CA TRP A 96 5.08 -0.43 2.87
C TRP A 96 4.28 0.36 3.91
N ALA A 97 3.02 0.64 3.59
CA ALA A 97 2.09 1.35 4.45
C ALA A 97 1.16 0.37 5.16
N GLN A 98 1.08 0.45 6.48
CA GLN A 98 0.12 -0.33 7.27
C GLN A 98 -0.40 0.47 8.46
N GLU A 99 -1.63 0.18 8.90
CA GLU A 99 -2.21 0.83 10.07
C GLU A 99 -1.81 0.12 11.36
N GLU A 100 -1.45 -1.15 11.30
CA GLU A 100 -1.01 -1.93 12.43
C GLU A 100 0.34 -1.41 12.98
N PRO A 101 0.61 -1.56 14.30
CA PRO A 101 1.94 -1.36 14.87
C PRO A 101 3.03 -2.10 14.09
N LYS A 102 4.25 -1.57 14.04
CA LYS A 102 5.37 -2.12 13.24
C LYS A 102 5.73 -3.56 13.58
N ASN A 103 5.55 -3.95 14.84
CA ASN A 103 5.74 -5.31 15.34
C ASN A 103 4.53 -6.23 15.10
N MET A 104 3.50 -5.72 14.42
CA MET A 104 2.28 -6.40 14.03
C MET A 104 2.05 -6.20 12.52
N GLY A 105 0.91 -6.68 12.02
CA GLY A 105 0.61 -6.63 10.58
C GLY A 105 1.61 -7.47 9.78
N ALA A 106 1.86 -7.07 8.54
CA ALA A 106 2.68 -7.86 7.62
C ALA A 106 4.15 -7.45 7.59
N TRP A 107 4.51 -6.26 8.09
CA TRP A 107 5.83 -5.67 7.86
C TRP A 107 7.00 -6.61 8.17
N LEU A 108 6.98 -7.30 9.32
CA LEU A 108 8.08 -8.17 9.74
C LEU A 108 8.26 -9.43 8.87
N THR A 109 7.24 -9.84 8.11
CA THR A 109 7.31 -11.02 7.21
C THR A 109 7.39 -10.61 5.74
N PHE A 110 6.64 -9.58 5.34
CA PHE A 110 6.58 -9.09 3.97
C PHE A 110 7.79 -8.22 3.61
N GLY A 111 8.23 -7.34 4.50
CA GLY A 111 9.37 -6.43 4.27
C GLY A 111 10.67 -7.16 3.89
N PRO A 112 11.09 -8.21 4.62
CA PRO A 112 12.24 -9.03 4.24
C PRO A 112 12.09 -9.69 2.87
N ARG A 113 10.92 -10.28 2.57
CA ARG A 113 10.65 -10.93 1.28
C ARG A 113 10.64 -9.95 0.11
N LEU A 114 10.10 -8.75 0.32
CA LEU A 114 10.16 -7.67 -0.65
C LEU A 114 11.62 -7.27 -0.92
N ARG A 115 12.44 -7.15 0.12
CA ARG A 115 13.87 -6.86 -0.04
C ARG A 115 14.58 -7.95 -0.85
N GLU A 116 14.34 -9.22 -0.54
CA GLU A 116 14.89 -10.35 -1.32
C GLU A 116 14.45 -10.27 -2.80
N LEU A 117 13.18 -9.99 -3.06
CA LEU A 117 12.68 -9.80 -4.43
C LEU A 117 13.42 -8.67 -5.16
N LEU A 118 13.64 -7.52 -4.52
CA LEU A 118 14.39 -6.42 -5.15
C LEU A 118 15.84 -6.80 -5.46
N LEU A 119 16.48 -7.62 -4.63
CA LEU A 119 17.81 -8.14 -4.89
C LEU A 119 17.81 -9.08 -6.12
N ASP A 120 16.85 -10.00 -6.19
CA ASP A 120 16.68 -10.94 -7.30
C ASP A 120 16.46 -10.23 -8.65
N LEU A 121 15.72 -9.12 -8.64
CA LEU A 121 15.43 -8.31 -9.82
C LEU A 121 16.56 -7.32 -10.18
N GLY A 122 17.64 -7.26 -9.40
CA GLY A 122 18.71 -6.29 -9.61
C GLY A 122 18.31 -4.83 -9.30
N LEU A 123 17.20 -4.63 -8.58
CA LEU A 123 16.64 -3.32 -8.22
C LEU A 123 17.20 -2.78 -6.88
N LYS A 124 18.49 -3.04 -6.60
CA LYS A 124 19.15 -2.68 -5.33
C LYS A 124 19.16 -1.18 -5.01
N ARG A 125 18.97 -0.34 -6.04
CA ARG A 125 18.88 1.12 -5.92
C ARG A 125 17.59 1.59 -5.23
N LEU A 126 16.56 0.74 -5.18
CA LEU A 126 15.26 1.11 -4.64
C LEU A 126 15.30 1.04 -3.11
N GLU A 127 14.92 2.13 -2.47
CA GLU A 127 14.77 2.19 -1.02
C GLU A 127 13.43 1.60 -0.61
N ILE A 128 13.42 0.72 0.39
CA ILE A 128 12.19 0.24 1.03
C ILE A 128 12.04 0.97 2.37
N GLU A 129 10.92 1.66 2.53
CA GLU A 129 10.55 2.38 3.73
C GLU A 129 9.30 1.76 4.37
N TYR A 130 9.27 1.78 5.70
CA TYR A 130 8.08 1.40 6.48
C TYR A 130 7.37 2.67 6.92
N VAL A 131 6.06 2.76 6.65
CA VAL A 131 5.20 3.79 7.19
C VAL A 131 4.02 3.12 7.90
N GLY A 132 3.88 3.39 9.19
CA GLY A 132 2.84 2.79 10.02
C GLY A 132 3.00 3.15 11.47
N ARG A 133 2.14 2.61 12.34
CA ARG A 133 2.22 2.88 13.79
C ARG A 133 3.55 2.35 14.36
N SER A 134 4.10 3.05 15.35
CA SER A 134 5.26 2.57 16.09
C SER A 134 4.98 1.23 16.78
N GLU A 135 6.02 0.54 17.24
CA GLU A 135 5.85 -0.72 17.98
C GLU A 135 5.05 -0.52 19.26
N ARG A 136 4.15 -1.47 19.56
CA ARG A 136 3.27 -1.44 20.73
C ARG A 136 3.05 -2.85 21.27
N ALA A 137 2.80 -2.96 22.57
CA ALA A 137 2.30 -4.20 23.16
C ALA A 137 0.80 -4.40 22.88
N SER A 138 0.02 -3.31 22.89
CA SER A 138 -1.41 -3.33 22.53
C SER A 138 -1.60 -3.18 21.02
N PRO A 139 -2.60 -3.85 20.40
CA PRO A 139 -2.92 -3.69 18.99
C PRO A 139 -3.33 -2.28 18.57
N ALA A 140 -3.91 -1.51 19.49
CA ALA A 140 -4.34 -0.13 19.24
C ALA A 140 -4.33 0.71 20.53
N THR A 141 -4.31 2.03 20.34
CA THR A 141 -4.58 2.97 21.43
C THR A 141 -6.05 2.93 21.84
N GLY A 142 -6.31 3.09 23.14
CA GLY A 142 -7.67 3.17 23.69
C GLY A 142 -8.31 4.56 23.53
N SER A 143 -7.55 5.56 23.09
CA SER A 143 -8.05 6.93 22.88
C SER A 143 -8.43 7.17 21.42
N PRO A 144 -9.70 7.49 21.12
CA PRO A 144 -10.12 7.81 19.74
C PRO A 144 -9.35 9.00 19.15
N LYS A 145 -9.03 10.01 19.97
CA LYS A 145 -8.26 11.18 19.53
C LYS A 145 -6.84 10.80 19.13
N ALA A 146 -6.16 10.00 19.95
CA ALA A 146 -4.81 9.52 19.63
C ALA A 146 -4.83 8.65 18.37
N HIS A 147 -5.84 7.81 18.21
CA HIS A 147 -5.98 6.96 17.04
C HIS A 147 -6.07 7.77 15.74
N LEU A 148 -6.85 8.86 15.74
CA LEU A 148 -6.98 9.77 14.60
C LEU A 148 -5.67 10.51 14.28
N ILE A 149 -4.93 10.94 15.30
CA ILE A 149 -3.62 11.57 15.11
C ILE A 149 -2.67 10.59 14.44
N GLU A 150 -2.51 9.38 15.00
CA GLU A 150 -1.66 8.34 14.42
C GLU A 150 -2.08 7.97 12.99
N GLN A 151 -3.39 7.95 12.70
CA GLN A 151 -3.87 7.67 11.35
C GLN A 151 -3.48 8.77 10.36
N ASN A 152 -3.62 10.04 10.74
CA ASN A 152 -3.22 11.17 9.89
C ASN A 152 -1.70 11.21 9.68
N GLU A 153 -0.91 10.90 10.70
CA GLU A 153 0.55 10.81 10.59
C GLU A 153 0.99 9.78 9.55
N ILE A 154 0.32 8.61 9.50
CA ILE A 154 0.57 7.58 8.48
C ILE A 154 0.27 8.14 7.08
N LEU A 155 -0.87 8.80 6.91
CA LEU A 155 -1.27 9.35 5.62
C LEU A 155 -0.30 10.44 5.16
N GLU A 156 0.04 11.40 6.02
CA GLU A 156 1.01 12.45 5.66
C GLU A 156 2.37 11.86 5.28
N SER A 157 2.90 10.95 6.11
CA SER A 157 4.21 10.33 5.90
C SER A 157 4.29 9.51 4.59
N CYS A 158 3.18 8.92 4.14
CA CYS A 158 3.16 8.20 2.86
C CYS A 158 3.40 9.14 1.66
N PHE A 159 2.92 10.38 1.74
CA PHE A 159 2.90 11.35 0.64
C PHE A 159 3.97 12.44 0.72
N ASP A 160 4.75 12.50 1.80
CA ASP A 160 5.91 13.38 1.96
C ASP A 160 7.16 12.83 1.26
#